data_AF-A0A0F9M3U7-F1
#
_entry.id   AF-A0A0F9M3U7-F1
#
_cell.length_a   1.000
_cell.length_b   1.000
_cell.length_c   1.000
_cell.angle_alpha   90.00
_cell.angle_beta   90.00
_cell.angle_gamma   90.00
#
_symmetry.space_group_name_H-M   'P 1'
#
loop_
_entity.id
_entity.type
_entity.pdbx_description
1 polymer ?
#
loop_
_entity_poly.entity_id
_entity_poly.type
_entity_poly.pdbx_seq_one_letter_code
_entity_poly.pdbx_strand_id
1 'polypeptide(L)'
;MGGGSYSVDDRMTRSISAGYHTKSRQEIFTQATINSAMNPHGITVRESRDSDEHPDSLAIVLALDVTGSMGSVPHYLVKDGLPHIVDGIIKSGIPDPQILFLGIGDHECDRSPLQVGQFESSDELLDKWLTDVWLEGGGGGNDGESYMLAWYF
;
A
#
# COMPACT_ATOMS: atom_id res chain seq x y z
N MET A 1 -17.19 -3.72 -1.98
CA MET A 1 -15.76 -3.38 -1.85
C MET A 1 -15.12 -4.42 -0.97
N GLY A 2 -13.82 -4.71 -1.14
CA GLY A 2 -13.19 -5.86 -0.47
C GLY A 2 -13.63 -7.22 -1.02
N GLY A 3 -13.92 -7.30 -2.31
CA GLY A 3 -14.25 -8.57 -2.98
C GLY A 3 -13.04 -9.16 -3.72
N GLY A 4 -13.18 -10.41 -4.16
CA GLY A 4 -12.10 -11.18 -4.78
C GLY A 4 -11.11 -11.74 -3.77
N SER A 5 -10.42 -12.82 -4.14
CA SER A 5 -9.55 -13.55 -3.23
C SER A 5 -8.07 -13.19 -3.41
N TYR A 6 -7.27 -13.45 -2.38
CA TYR A 6 -5.83 -13.39 -2.47
C TYR A 6 -5.26 -14.73 -2.93
N SER A 7 -4.46 -14.72 -4.00
CA SER A 7 -3.77 -15.89 -4.53
C SER A 7 -2.28 -15.58 -4.69
N VAL A 8 -1.44 -16.29 -3.94
CA VAL A 8 0.03 -16.12 -4.00
C VAL A 8 0.55 -16.48 -5.39
N ASP A 9 0.01 -17.52 -6.01
CA ASP A 9 0.44 -18.00 -7.32
C ASP A 9 0.08 -17.03 -8.46
N ASP A 10 -1.14 -16.49 -8.44
CA ASP A 10 -1.59 -15.50 -9.42
C ASP A 10 -0.80 -14.19 -9.27
N ARG A 11 -0.57 -13.78 -8.01
CA ARG A 11 0.26 -12.64 -7.68
C ARG A 11 1.69 -12.78 -8.17
N MET A 12 2.30 -13.96 -8.01
CA MET A 12 3.64 -14.26 -8.48
C MET A 12 3.71 -14.22 -10.02
N THR A 13 2.70 -14.78 -10.69
CA THR A 13 2.59 -14.69 -12.15
C THR A 13 2.48 -13.23 -12.61
N ARG A 14 1.67 -12.42 -11.91
CA ARG A 14 1.53 -10.98 -12.20
C ARG A 14 2.86 -10.25 -11.96
N SER A 15 3.59 -10.55 -10.88
CA SER A 15 4.88 -9.92 -10.56
C SER A 15 5.89 -10.08 -11.70
N ILE A 16 5.96 -11.28 -12.26
CA ILE A 16 6.84 -11.63 -13.38
C ILE A 16 6.40 -10.87 -14.63
N SER A 17 5.12 -10.92 -14.97
CA SER A 17 4.58 -10.22 -16.16
C SER A 17 4.75 -8.70 -16.08
N ALA A 18 4.59 -8.12 -14.90
CA ALA A 18 4.74 -6.69 -14.66
C ALA A 18 6.22 -6.27 -14.59
N GLY A 19 7.14 -7.23 -14.48
CA GLY A 19 8.58 -7.01 -14.42
C GLY A 19 9.06 -6.48 -13.08
N TYR A 20 8.39 -6.77 -11.97
CA TYR A 20 8.74 -6.21 -10.65
C TYR A 20 10.16 -6.58 -10.21
N HIS A 21 10.64 -7.76 -10.56
CA HIS A 21 11.99 -8.20 -10.22
C HIS A 21 13.09 -7.57 -11.11
N THR A 22 12.76 -7.11 -12.31
CA THR A 22 13.73 -6.61 -13.30
C THR A 22 13.73 -5.09 -13.41
N LYS A 23 12.59 -4.43 -13.18
CA LYS A 23 12.43 -2.98 -13.26
C LYS A 23 13.00 -2.27 -12.04
N SER A 24 13.52 -1.07 -12.29
CA SER A 24 13.87 -0.10 -11.25
C SER A 24 12.63 0.44 -10.53
N ARG A 25 12.84 1.10 -9.40
CA ARG A 25 11.77 1.78 -8.65
C ARG A 25 11.00 2.75 -9.55
N GLN A 26 11.70 3.57 -10.33
CA GLN A 26 11.10 4.61 -11.16
C GLN A 26 10.27 4.05 -12.33
N GLU A 27 10.56 2.81 -12.76
CA GLU A 27 9.78 2.11 -13.78
C GLU A 27 8.53 1.41 -13.23
N ILE A 28 8.47 1.19 -11.91
CA ILE A 28 7.33 0.56 -11.21
C ILE A 28 6.41 1.65 -10.65
N PHE A 29 6.97 2.60 -9.90
CA PHE A 29 6.27 3.70 -9.28
C PHE A 29 6.35 4.92 -10.19
N THR A 30 5.42 4.99 -11.14
CA THR A 30 5.43 5.97 -12.23
C THR A 30 4.65 7.25 -11.90
N GLN A 31 3.99 7.29 -10.74
CA GLN A 31 3.22 8.44 -10.30
C GLN A 31 4.14 9.67 -10.14
N ALA A 32 3.69 10.81 -10.68
CA ALA A 32 4.36 12.10 -10.54
C ALA A 32 3.56 13.09 -9.67
N THR A 33 2.34 12.71 -9.30
CA THR A 33 1.43 13.39 -8.38
C THR A 33 0.62 12.33 -7.65
N ILE A 34 0.00 12.68 -6.53
CA ILE A 34 -0.92 11.78 -5.84
C ILE A 34 -1.99 11.24 -6.78
N ASN A 35 -2.22 9.92 -6.72
CA ASN A 35 -3.34 9.30 -7.41
C ASN A 35 -4.65 9.86 -6.84
N SER A 36 -5.58 10.28 -7.70
CA SER A 36 -6.84 10.89 -7.25
C SER A 36 -7.66 9.98 -6.32
N ALA A 37 -7.57 8.65 -6.49
CA ALA A 37 -8.23 7.68 -5.65
C ALA A 37 -7.55 7.49 -4.27
N MET A 38 -6.30 7.95 -4.14
CA MET A 38 -5.53 7.94 -2.89
C MET A 38 -5.51 9.29 -2.18
N ASN A 39 -6.14 10.32 -2.75
CA ASN A 39 -6.20 11.64 -2.14
C ASN A 39 -7.10 11.63 -0.89
N PRO A 40 -6.56 11.92 0.32
CA PRO A 40 -7.35 11.87 1.55
C PRO A 40 -8.40 13.00 1.64
N HIS A 41 -8.33 14.01 0.79
CA HIS A 41 -9.22 15.16 0.84
C HIS A 41 -10.69 14.77 0.60
N GLY A 42 -11.54 15.05 1.59
CA GLY A 42 -12.98 14.77 1.54
C GLY A 42 -13.35 13.32 1.90
N ILE A 43 -12.36 12.48 2.25
CA ILE A 43 -12.63 11.15 2.77
C ILE A 43 -13.04 11.26 4.22
N THR A 44 -14.22 10.74 4.54
CA THR A 44 -14.72 10.68 5.92
C THR A 44 -14.57 9.28 6.52
N VAL A 45 -14.60 8.24 5.69
CA VAL A 45 -14.54 6.83 6.10
C VAL A 45 -13.88 6.01 4.98
N ARG A 46 -13.03 5.07 5.37
CA ARG A 46 -12.66 3.90 4.57
C ARG A 46 -13.27 2.68 5.25
N GLU A 47 -13.99 1.87 4.49
CA GLU A 47 -14.76 0.74 5.06
C GLU A 47 -14.06 -0.59 4.82
N SER A 48 -14.01 -1.40 5.87
CA SER A 48 -13.72 -2.83 5.82
C SER A 48 -14.92 -3.53 6.42
N ARG A 49 -15.54 -4.43 5.65
CA ARG A 49 -16.82 -5.07 6.03
C ARG A 49 -16.86 -6.50 5.58
N ASP A 50 -17.54 -7.31 6.37
CA ASP A 50 -17.87 -8.68 6.03
C ASP A 50 -18.73 -8.74 4.78
N SER A 51 -18.54 -9.80 4.01
CA SER A 51 -19.29 -10.12 2.81
C SER A 51 -19.45 -11.62 2.65
N ASP A 52 -20.23 -12.06 1.66
CA ASP A 52 -20.38 -13.49 1.37
C ASP A 52 -19.04 -14.16 0.98
N GLU A 53 -18.12 -13.40 0.37
CA GLU A 53 -16.77 -13.87 0.02
C GLU A 53 -15.78 -13.80 1.19
N HIS A 54 -16.02 -12.89 2.14
CA HIS A 54 -15.14 -12.59 3.28
C HIS A 54 -15.95 -12.42 4.58
N PRO A 55 -16.40 -13.52 5.20
CA PRO A 55 -17.31 -13.46 6.34
C PRO A 55 -16.67 -12.95 7.65
N ASP A 56 -15.34 -13.06 7.81
CA ASP A 56 -14.62 -12.70 9.04
C ASP A 56 -13.56 -11.62 8.77
N SER A 57 -13.97 -10.48 8.20
CA SER A 57 -13.05 -9.47 7.68
C SER A 57 -12.24 -8.79 8.79
N LEU A 58 -10.91 -8.77 8.63
CA LEU A 58 -10.01 -8.00 9.50
C LEU A 58 -9.37 -6.84 8.75
N ALA A 59 -9.65 -5.62 9.21
CA ALA A 59 -9.05 -4.40 8.71
C ALA A 59 -7.57 -4.29 9.13
N ILE A 60 -6.67 -4.19 8.15
CA ILE A 60 -5.22 -4.05 8.38
C ILE A 60 -4.73 -2.84 7.60
N VAL A 61 -4.08 -1.90 8.27
CA VAL A 61 -3.43 -0.76 7.62
C VAL A 61 -1.94 -1.04 7.49
N LEU A 62 -1.44 -1.06 6.26
CA LEU A 62 -0.03 -1.14 5.96
C LEU A 62 0.47 0.27 5.58
N ALA A 63 1.06 0.93 6.58
CA ALA A 63 1.65 2.25 6.42
C ALA A 63 3.07 2.16 5.84
N LEU A 64 3.27 2.79 4.70
CA LEU A 64 4.51 2.84 3.94
C LEU A 64 5.17 4.20 4.18
N ASP A 65 6.37 4.17 4.74
CA ASP A 65 7.22 5.35 4.76
C ASP A 65 7.72 5.65 3.33
N VAL A 66 7.36 6.82 2.80
CA VAL A 66 7.71 7.28 1.45
C VAL A 66 8.75 8.40 1.45
N THR A 67 9.39 8.66 2.60
CA THR A 67 10.52 9.60 2.69
C THR A 67 11.71 9.14 1.84
N GLY A 68 12.59 10.09 1.52
CA GLY A 68 13.77 9.85 0.68
C GLY A 68 14.69 8.75 1.21
N SER A 69 14.84 8.65 2.53
CA SER A 69 15.67 7.66 3.21
C SER A 69 15.10 6.23 3.10
N MET A 70 13.77 6.10 3.06
CA MET A 70 13.04 4.82 3.04
C MET A 70 12.62 4.37 1.64
N GLY A 71 12.99 5.12 0.60
CA GLY A 71 12.53 4.88 -0.77
C GLY A 71 12.87 3.52 -1.40
N SER A 72 13.71 2.69 -0.78
CA SER A 72 13.97 1.30 -1.22
C SER A 72 12.94 0.30 -0.68
N VAL A 73 12.26 0.61 0.43
CA VAL A 73 11.33 -0.31 1.11
C VAL A 73 10.09 -0.60 0.24
N PRO A 74 9.41 0.39 -0.36
CA PRO A 74 8.28 0.11 -1.26
C PRO A 74 8.68 -0.76 -2.45
N HIS A 75 9.89 -0.59 -2.98
CA HIS A 75 10.40 -1.42 -4.09
C HIS A 75 10.61 -2.86 -3.67
N TYR A 76 11.19 -3.09 -2.49
CA TYR A 76 11.31 -4.43 -1.93
C TYR A 76 9.94 -5.07 -1.65
N LEU A 77 8.99 -4.27 -1.15
CA LEU A 77 7.64 -4.75 -0.85
C LEU A 77 6.90 -5.24 -2.09
N VAL A 78 6.99 -4.49 -3.21
CA VAL A 78 6.38 -4.89 -4.49
C VAL A 78 7.01 -6.15 -5.07
N LYS A 79 8.33 -6.31 -4.88
CA LYS A 79 9.09 -7.44 -5.40
C LYS A 79 8.78 -8.73 -4.65
N ASP A 80 9.02 -8.70 -3.35
CA ASP A 80 9.08 -9.92 -2.54
C ASP A 80 8.26 -9.77 -1.26
N GLY A 81 8.18 -8.58 -0.65
CA GLY A 81 7.61 -8.44 0.69
C GLY A 81 6.10 -8.70 0.77
N LEU A 82 5.31 -8.18 -0.16
CA LEU A 82 3.84 -8.22 -0.08
C LEU A 82 3.29 -9.67 -0.06
N PRO A 83 3.70 -10.58 -0.99
CA PRO A 83 3.26 -11.96 -0.94
C PRO A 83 3.52 -12.65 0.40
N HIS A 84 4.70 -12.45 0.98
CA HIS A 84 5.07 -13.06 2.26
C HIS A 84 4.27 -12.50 3.43
N ILE A 85 3.94 -11.20 3.42
CA ILE A 85 3.14 -10.57 4.47
C ILE A 85 1.72 -11.11 4.45
N VAL A 86 1.06 -11.11 3.30
CA VAL A 86 -0.34 -11.55 3.20
C VAL A 86 -0.45 -13.05 3.50
N ASP A 87 0.45 -13.86 2.94
CA ASP A 87 0.52 -15.29 3.24
C ASP A 87 0.77 -15.56 4.74
N GLY A 88 1.66 -14.79 5.37
CA GLY A 88 1.91 -14.87 6.80
C GLY A 88 0.69 -14.50 7.66
N ILE A 89 -0.05 -13.46 7.29
CA ILE A 89 -1.30 -13.04 7.95
C ILE A 89 -2.34 -14.16 7.86
N ILE A 90 -2.56 -14.71 6.67
CA ILE A 90 -3.53 -15.80 6.45
C ILE A 90 -3.15 -17.03 7.28
N LYS A 91 -1.87 -17.43 7.23
CA LYS A 91 -1.35 -18.57 8.00
C LYS A 91 -1.38 -18.35 9.51
N SER A 92 -1.45 -17.10 9.97
CA SER A 92 -1.58 -16.77 11.40
C SER A 92 -3.01 -16.94 11.95
N GLY A 93 -3.97 -17.31 11.09
CA GLY A 93 -5.37 -17.54 11.48
C GLY A 93 -6.30 -16.37 11.19
N ILE A 94 -5.92 -15.45 10.30
CA ILE A 94 -6.77 -14.37 9.80
C ILE A 94 -7.18 -14.73 8.37
N PRO A 95 -8.31 -15.43 8.16
CA PRO A 95 -8.68 -15.97 6.86
C PRO A 95 -9.05 -14.87 5.84
N ASP A 96 -9.64 -13.77 6.31
CA ASP A 96 -10.15 -12.68 5.48
C ASP A 96 -9.48 -11.33 5.78
N PRO A 97 -8.16 -11.18 5.52
CA PRO A 97 -7.50 -9.90 5.73
C PRO A 97 -7.92 -8.91 4.64
N GLN A 98 -8.38 -7.73 5.05
CA GLN A 98 -8.59 -6.60 4.16
C GLN A 98 -7.51 -5.56 4.44
N ILE A 99 -6.64 -5.33 3.45
CA ILE A 99 -5.44 -4.50 3.62
C ILE A 99 -5.64 -3.16 2.91
N LEU A 100 -5.35 -2.08 3.63
CA LEU A 100 -5.28 -0.73 3.09
C LEU A 100 -3.83 -0.26 3.10
N PHE A 101 -3.34 0.23 1.97
CA PHE A 101 -2.04 0.90 1.88
C PHE A 101 -2.17 2.38 2.22
N LEU A 102 -1.27 2.85 3.08
CA LEU A 102 -1.20 4.24 3.50
C LEU A 102 0.22 4.75 3.29
N GLY A 103 0.43 5.68 2.35
CA GLY A 103 1.73 6.34 2.16
C GLY A 103 1.89 7.48 3.16
N ILE A 104 2.95 7.46 3.95
CA ILE A 104 3.33 8.50 4.91
C ILE A 104 4.66 9.10 4.51
N GLY A 105 4.67 10.39 4.20
CA GLY A 105 5.86 11.17 3.92
C GLY A 105 6.07 12.28 4.95
N ASP A 106 6.96 13.20 4.60
CA ASP A 106 7.25 14.36 5.43
C ASP A 106 6.34 15.55 5.09
N HIS A 107 5.44 15.92 5.99
CA HIS A 107 4.49 17.02 5.76
C HIS A 107 5.12 18.41 5.61
N GLU A 108 6.38 18.60 6.02
CA GLU A 108 7.09 19.86 5.81
C GLU A 108 7.73 19.96 4.41
N CYS A 109 8.03 18.82 3.79
CA CYS A 109 8.81 18.75 2.54
C CYS A 109 7.98 18.24 1.36
N ASP A 110 7.09 17.28 1.59
CA ASP A 110 6.32 16.59 0.57
C ASP A 110 5.04 17.34 0.22
N ARG A 111 4.61 17.21 -1.04
CA ARG A 111 3.37 17.80 -1.56
C ARG A 111 2.15 16.93 -1.25
N SER A 112 2.37 15.63 -1.05
CA SER A 112 1.34 14.63 -0.74
C SER A 112 1.84 13.71 0.37
N PRO A 113 2.07 14.26 1.57
CA PRO A 113 2.64 13.54 2.71
C PRO A 113 1.70 12.47 3.28
N LEU A 114 0.44 12.45 2.86
CA LEU A 114 -0.52 11.41 3.20
C LEU A 114 -1.23 10.94 1.93
N GLN A 115 -1.18 9.64 1.68
CA GLN A 115 -1.86 8.96 0.58
C GLN A 115 -2.60 7.76 1.14
N VAL A 116 -3.91 7.65 0.91
CA VAL A 116 -4.74 6.62 1.55
C VAL A 116 -5.47 5.82 0.50
N GLY A 117 -5.13 4.54 0.36
CA GLY A 117 -5.83 3.60 -0.51
C GLY A 117 -7.20 3.18 0.04
N GLN A 118 -7.69 2.04 -0.42
CA GLN A 118 -8.89 1.39 0.12
C GLN A 118 -8.53 0.03 0.72
N PHE A 119 -9.36 -0.46 1.65
CA PHE A 119 -9.31 -1.83 2.14
C PHE A 119 -9.68 -2.81 1.03
N GLU A 120 -8.75 -3.71 0.69
CA GLU A 120 -8.94 -4.72 -0.35
C GLU A 120 -8.47 -6.10 0.10
N SER A 121 -9.11 -7.13 -0.44
CA SER A 121 -8.76 -8.54 -0.21
C SER A 121 -8.02 -9.17 -1.39
N SER A 122 -8.18 -8.63 -2.61
CA SER A 122 -7.64 -9.25 -3.81
C SER A 122 -6.21 -8.83 -4.09
N ASP A 123 -5.41 -9.78 -4.56
CA ASP A 123 -4.00 -9.58 -4.87
C ASP A 123 -3.79 -8.53 -5.99
N GLU A 124 -4.69 -8.47 -6.97
CA GLU A 124 -4.67 -7.45 -8.03
C GLU A 124 -4.85 -6.04 -7.50
N LEU A 125 -5.86 -5.82 -6.65
CA LEU A 125 -6.14 -4.50 -6.11
C LEU A 125 -5.05 -4.09 -5.10
N LEU A 126 -4.52 -5.03 -4.32
CA LEU A 126 -3.39 -4.75 -3.43
C LEU A 126 -2.15 -4.31 -4.22
N ASP A 127 -1.84 -4.96 -5.34
CA ASP A 127 -0.75 -4.52 -6.22
C ASP A 127 -0.96 -3.14 -6.81
N LYS A 128 -2.18 -2.90 -7.30
CA LYS A 128 -2.57 -1.61 -7.84
C LYS A 128 -2.34 -0.52 -6.79
N TRP A 129 -2.89 -0.67 -5.59
CA TRP A 129 -2.76 0.35 -4.54
C TRP A 129 -1.32 0.54 -4.08
N LEU A 130 -0.53 -0.53 -3.99
CA LEU A 130 0.88 -0.42 -3.65
C LEU A 130 1.68 0.33 -4.72
N THR A 131 1.47 0.01 -6.01
CA THR A 131 2.18 0.65 -7.12
C THR A 131 1.67 2.05 -7.48
N ASP A 132 0.44 2.38 -7.08
CA ASP A 132 -0.16 3.72 -7.19
C ASP A 132 0.35 4.71 -6.13
N VAL A 133 1.16 4.26 -5.17
CA VAL A 133 1.79 5.17 -4.20
C VAL A 133 2.80 6.07 -4.91
N TRP A 134 2.67 7.37 -4.72
CA TRP A 134 3.63 8.33 -5.20
C TRP A 134 4.82 8.44 -4.24
N LEU A 135 6.00 8.03 -4.72
CA LEU A 135 7.23 8.07 -3.95
C LEU A 135 7.99 9.38 -4.18
N GLU A 136 7.54 10.45 -3.53
CA GLU A 136 8.11 11.81 -3.61
C GLU A 136 9.59 11.84 -3.23
N GLY A 137 9.95 11.09 -2.18
CA GLY A 137 11.33 11.00 -1.70
C GLY A 137 11.86 12.29 -1.09
N GLY A 138 10.98 13.17 -0.59
CA GLY A 138 11.37 14.30 0.25
C GLY A 138 11.63 13.88 1.70
N GLY A 139 11.87 14.87 2.57
CA GLY A 139 12.14 14.64 4.00
C GLY A 139 13.51 14.02 4.30
N GLY A 140 13.74 13.73 5.59
CA GLY A 140 14.95 13.06 6.10
C GLY A 140 16.16 13.98 6.33
N GLY A 141 16.05 15.26 6.00
CA GLY A 141 17.11 16.27 6.20
C GLY A 141 16.77 17.35 7.23
N ASN A 142 15.58 17.32 7.81
CA ASN A 142 15.01 18.30 8.76
C ASN A 142 14.99 17.79 10.21
N ASP A 143 15.74 16.71 10.52
CA ASP A 143 15.83 16.11 11.87
C ASP A 143 14.48 15.67 12.48
N GLY A 144 13.48 15.37 11.65
CA GLY A 144 12.14 14.97 12.09
C GLY A 144 11.42 14.04 11.10
N GLU A 145 10.50 13.25 11.64
CA GLU A 145 9.57 12.39 10.88
C GLU A 145 8.13 12.77 11.19
N SER A 146 7.26 12.62 10.19
CA SER A 146 5.95 13.27 10.15
C SER A 146 4.79 12.27 10.24
N TYR A 147 4.94 11.22 11.06
CA TYR A 147 3.99 10.11 11.11
C TYR A 147 2.62 10.44 11.71
N MET A 148 2.43 11.65 12.25
CA MET A 148 1.17 12.05 12.90
C MET A 148 -0.01 12.14 11.94
N LEU A 149 0.22 12.36 10.64
CA LEU A 149 -0.86 12.38 9.65
C LEU A 149 -1.59 11.05 9.53
N ALA A 150 -0.88 9.93 9.70
CA ALA A 150 -1.51 8.60 9.69
C ALA A 150 -2.34 8.32 10.93
N TRP A 151 -2.00 8.93 12.07
CA TRP A 151 -2.79 8.84 13.30
C TRP A 151 -4.02 9.74 13.29
N TYR A 152 -3.94 10.86 12.57
CA TYR A 152 -5.03 11.83 12.46
C TYR A 152 -6.16 11.34 11.54
N PHE A 153 -5.82 10.61 10.48
CA PHE A 153 -6.76 10.09 9.49
C PHE A 153 -7.55 8.89 10.03
#